data_AF-A0A3N7GM59-F1
#
_entry.id   AF-A0A3N7GM59-F1
#
_cell.length_a   1.000
_cell.length_b   1.000
_cell.length_c   1.000
_cell.angle_alpha   90.00
_cell.angle_beta   90.00
_cell.angle_gamma   90.00
#
_symmetry.space_group_name_H-M   'P 1'
#
loop_
_entity.id
_entity.type
_entity.pdbx_description
1 polymer ?
#
loop_
_entity_poly.entity_id
_entity_poly.type
_entity_poly.pdbx_seq_one_letter_code
_entity_poly.pdbx_strand_id
1 'polypeptide(L)'
;MTLIDQVRALIPDTDADNQIFTDAEIEAYLLVAGDNPLRAAAFAIEANASVIAENYINVRTDDLAVNGAQAAEALLRRAGALREEADRADAAMAQDLFTVVYPRQSCCAELAECRCGRWC
;
A
#
# COMPACT_ATOMS: atom_id res chain seq x y z
N MET A 1 11.86 3.07 14.84
CA MET A 1 11.53 3.31 13.42
C MET A 1 10.10 3.80 13.39
N THR A 2 9.88 5.05 13.00
CA THR A 2 8.54 5.64 12.90
C THR A 2 7.86 5.23 11.57
N LEU A 3 6.56 5.51 11.41
CA LEU A 3 5.89 5.33 10.11
C LEU A 3 6.44 6.30 9.06
N ILE A 4 6.82 7.51 9.47
CA ILE A 4 7.45 8.52 8.62
C ILE A 4 8.80 7.99 8.08
N ASP A 5 9.64 7.43 8.96
CA ASP A 5 10.93 6.84 8.56
C ASP A 5 10.76 5.70 7.53
N GLN A 6 9.69 4.90 7.68
CA GLN A 6 9.36 3.83 6.75
C GLN A 6 8.96 4.38 5.38
N VAL A 7 8.11 5.40 5.35
CA VAL A 7 7.74 6.07 4.09
C VAL A 7 8.98 6.66 3.42
N ARG A 8 9.83 7.39 4.16
CA ARG A 8 11.08 7.98 3.65
C ARG A 8 11.99 6.94 3.01
N ALA A 9 12.15 5.77 3.64
CA ALA A 9 12.91 4.67 3.08
C ALA A 9 12.32 4.11 1.76
N LEU A 10 10.99 4.11 1.63
CA LEU A 10 10.29 3.62 0.42
C LEU A 10 10.37 4.60 -0.75
N ILE A 11 10.42 5.92 -0.49
CA ILE A 11 10.49 6.99 -1.51
C ILE A 11 11.90 7.59 -1.70
N PRO A 12 12.94 6.84 -1.34
CA PRO A 12 14.30 7.29 -1.00
C PRO A 12 14.49 8.75 -0.56
N ASP A 13 13.62 9.28 0.31
CA ASP A 13 13.66 10.67 0.80
C ASP A 13 14.38 10.76 2.17
N THR A 14 15.63 10.28 2.18
CA THR A 14 16.42 10.04 3.40
C THR A 14 17.51 11.07 3.66
N ASP A 15 17.83 11.92 2.68
CA ASP A 15 18.80 13.00 2.84
C ASP A 15 18.15 14.18 3.56
N ALA A 16 18.51 14.40 4.82
CA ALA A 16 17.91 15.41 5.68
C ALA A 16 18.12 16.85 5.17
N ASP A 17 19.18 17.09 4.40
CA ASP A 17 19.49 18.42 3.86
C ASP A 17 18.73 18.72 2.55
N ASN A 18 18.17 17.70 1.92
CA ASN A 18 17.51 17.80 0.61
C ASN A 18 16.25 16.94 0.51
N GLN A 19 15.41 17.00 1.56
CA GLN A 19 14.15 16.27 1.56
C GLN A 19 13.16 16.86 0.56
N ILE A 20 12.49 16.00 -0.20
CA ILE A 20 11.43 16.36 -1.14
C ILE A 20 10.14 16.67 -0.36
N PHE A 21 9.86 15.87 0.68
CA PHE A 21 8.66 16.02 1.50
C PHE A 21 9.02 16.32 2.95
N THR A 22 8.26 17.23 3.54
CA THR A 22 8.27 17.49 4.98
C THR A 22 7.59 16.36 5.75
N ASP A 23 7.90 16.23 7.04
CA ASP A 23 7.25 15.24 7.90
C ASP A 23 5.73 15.44 7.95
N ALA A 24 5.24 16.70 7.95
CA ALA A 24 3.82 17.02 7.94
C ALA A 24 3.11 16.55 6.66
N GLU A 25 3.77 16.62 5.50
CA GLU A 25 3.22 16.09 4.25
C GLU A 25 3.16 14.56 4.27
N ILE A 26 4.20 13.91 4.82
CA ILE A 26 4.21 12.45 4.99
C ILE A 26 3.12 12.00 5.96
N GLU A 27 2.91 12.72 7.06
CA GLU A 27 1.80 12.47 7.99
C GLU A 27 0.43 12.59 7.31
N ALA A 28 0.25 13.57 6.41
CA ALA A 28 -0.98 13.69 5.65
C ALA A 28 -1.21 12.49 4.71
N TYR A 29 -0.16 12.00 4.04
CA TYR A 29 -0.25 10.81 3.20
C TYR A 29 -0.55 9.55 4.02
N LEU A 30 0.06 9.41 5.20
CA LEU A 30 -0.22 8.32 6.14
C LEU A 30 -1.67 8.32 6.62
N LEU A 31 -2.21 9.51 6.95
CA LEU A 31 -3.59 9.66 7.37
C LEU A 31 -4.58 9.17 6.30
N VAL A 32 -4.36 9.56 5.04
CA VAL A 32 -5.19 9.11 3.90
C VAL A 32 -5.00 7.63 3.62
N ALA A 33 -3.79 7.12 3.83
CA ALA A 33 -3.44 5.71 3.64
C ALA A 33 -3.92 4.77 4.75
N GLY A 34 -4.54 5.29 5.82
CA GLY A 34 -4.92 4.48 6.99
C GLY A 34 -3.70 3.92 7.73
N ASP A 35 -2.68 4.74 7.92
CA ASP A 35 -1.40 4.39 8.55
C ASP A 35 -0.61 3.27 7.84
N ASN A 36 -0.98 2.93 6.60
CA ASN A 36 -0.23 1.97 5.78
C ASN A 36 0.94 2.68 5.04
N PRO A 37 2.21 2.38 5.37
CA PRO A 37 3.36 3.08 4.82
C PRO A 37 3.55 2.83 3.31
N LEU A 38 3.15 1.67 2.78
CA LEU A 38 3.23 1.36 1.35
C LEU A 38 2.25 2.22 0.55
N ARG A 39 1.00 2.35 1.03
CA ARG A 39 -0.01 3.22 0.41
C ARG A 39 0.39 4.70 0.52
N ALA A 40 0.93 5.12 1.67
CA ALA A 40 1.41 6.49 1.86
C ALA A 40 2.57 6.82 0.92
N ALA A 41 3.54 5.92 0.78
CA ALA A 41 4.64 6.06 -0.18
C ALA A 41 4.13 6.15 -1.64
N ALA A 42 3.10 5.39 -1.99
CA ALA A 42 2.48 5.49 -3.32
C ALA A 42 1.90 6.90 -3.57
N PHE A 43 1.19 7.49 -2.60
CA PHE A 43 0.68 8.86 -2.72
C PHE A 43 1.79 9.91 -2.90
N ALA A 44 2.87 9.79 -2.12
CA ALA A 44 4.01 10.69 -2.25
C ALA A 44 4.68 10.59 -3.64
N ILE A 45 4.86 9.37 -4.17
CA ILE A 45 5.42 9.17 -5.52
C ILE A 45 4.53 9.77 -6.60
N GLU A 46 3.21 9.65 -6.47
CA GLU A 46 2.26 10.25 -7.41
C GLU A 46 2.30 11.78 -7.38
N ALA A 47 2.35 12.38 -6.19
CA ALA A 47 2.51 13.82 -6.05
C ALA A 47 3.79 14.30 -6.76
N ASN A 48 4.91 13.60 -6.57
CA ASN A 48 6.15 13.91 -7.26
C ASN A 48 6.04 13.72 -8.79
N ALA A 49 5.37 12.66 -9.24
CA ALA A 49 5.15 12.42 -10.66
C ALA A 49 4.32 13.54 -11.31
N SER A 50 3.31 14.07 -10.62
CA SER A 50 2.53 15.22 -11.06
C SER A 50 3.41 16.47 -11.20
N VAL A 51 4.23 16.77 -10.19
CA VAL A 51 5.19 17.89 -10.25
C VAL A 51 6.14 17.75 -11.44
N ILE A 52 6.62 16.54 -11.72
CA ILE A 52 7.50 16.28 -12.87
C ILE A 52 6.75 16.48 -14.20
N ALA A 53 5.53 15.99 -14.31
CA ALA A 53 4.72 16.14 -15.51
C ALA A 53 4.34 17.60 -15.80
N GLU A 54 4.12 18.41 -14.77
CA GLU A 54 3.82 19.84 -14.89
C GLU A 54 5.06 20.69 -15.23
N ASN A 55 6.22 20.36 -14.64
CA ASN A 55 7.42 21.19 -14.77
C ASN A 55 8.32 20.81 -15.95
N TYR A 56 8.39 19.52 -16.34
CA TYR A 56 9.32 19.08 -17.38
C TYR A 56 8.64 19.01 -18.74
N ILE A 57 8.93 20.02 -19.55
CA ILE A 57 8.65 20.00 -20.99
C ILE A 57 9.55 18.95 -21.65
N ASN A 58 9.00 18.17 -22.58
CA ASN A 58 9.79 17.25 -23.39
C ASN A 58 10.69 18.05 -24.34
N VAL A 59 11.98 18.12 -24.02
CA VAL A 59 12.98 18.87 -24.81
C VAL A 59 13.86 17.88 -25.56
N ARG A 60 13.99 18.08 -26.87
CA ARG A 60 14.92 17.33 -27.72
C ARG A 60 15.72 18.31 -28.58
N THR A 61 17.03 18.31 -28.39
CA THR A 61 18.03 19.05 -29.20
C THR A 61 19.12 18.07 -29.65
N ASP A 62 20.06 18.51 -30.49
CA ASP A 62 21.08 17.64 -31.09
C ASP A 62 21.90 16.83 -30.05
N ASP A 63 22.14 17.41 -28.85
CA ASP A 63 22.94 16.79 -27.78
C ASP A 63 22.14 16.43 -26.50
N LEU A 64 20.85 16.77 -26.41
CA LEU A 64 20.06 16.60 -25.18
C LEU A 64 18.64 16.12 -25.45
N ALA A 65 18.24 15.05 -24.79
CA ALA A 65 16.86 14.57 -24.76
C ALA A 65 16.40 14.42 -23.31
N VAL A 66 15.43 15.24 -22.90
CA VAL A 66 14.75 15.16 -21.59
C VAL A 66 13.30 14.79 -21.84
N ASN A 67 12.87 13.66 -21.27
CA ASN A 67 11.51 13.16 -21.40
C ASN A 67 10.85 13.10 -20.02
N GLY A 68 10.24 14.22 -19.62
CA GLY A 68 9.51 14.33 -18.35
C GLY A 68 8.33 13.38 -18.27
N ALA A 69 7.65 13.14 -19.40
CA ALA A 69 6.52 12.21 -19.46
C ALA A 69 6.93 10.77 -19.15
N GLN A 70 8.07 10.31 -19.70
CA GLN A 70 8.58 8.97 -19.44
C GLN A 70 9.03 8.81 -17.98
N ALA A 71 9.64 9.85 -17.40
CA ALA A 71 10.02 9.85 -15.98
C ALA A 71 8.77 9.77 -15.07
N ALA A 72 7.74 10.57 -15.34
CA ALA A 72 6.48 10.54 -14.62
C ALA A 72 5.79 9.16 -14.75
N GLU A 73 5.74 8.57 -15.95
CA GLU A 73 5.17 7.25 -16.16
C GLU A 73 5.90 6.14 -15.38
N ALA A 74 7.24 6.22 -15.30
CA ALA A 74 8.03 5.29 -14.49
C ALA A 74 7.67 5.38 -13.00
N LEU A 75 7.46 6.60 -12.48
CA LEU A 75 7.05 6.83 -11.10
C LEU A 75 5.63 6.31 -10.84
N LEU A 76 4.68 6.58 -11.74
CA LEU A 76 3.30 6.08 -11.61
C LEU A 76 3.25 4.54 -11.60
N ARG A 77 4.07 3.87 -12.41
CA ARG A 77 4.19 2.40 -12.36
C ARG A 77 4.71 1.90 -11.02
N ARG A 78 5.70 2.57 -10.44
CA ARG A 78 6.21 2.23 -9.10
C ARG A 78 5.15 2.44 -8.02
N ALA A 79 4.40 3.54 -8.09
CA ALA A 79 3.29 3.80 -7.17
C ALA A 79 2.21 2.70 -7.26
N GLY A 80 1.89 2.25 -8.48
CA GLY A 80 0.98 1.11 -8.70
C GLY A 80 1.47 -0.17 -8.03
N ALA A 81 2.74 -0.53 -8.21
CA ALA A 81 3.33 -1.72 -7.58
C ALA A 81 3.29 -1.68 -6.04
N LEU A 82 3.50 -0.50 -5.44
CA LEU A 82 3.39 -0.32 -3.99
C LEU A 82 1.95 -0.50 -3.49
N ARG A 83 0.94 -0.07 -4.26
CA ARG A 83 -0.46 -0.32 -3.92
C ARG A 83 -0.82 -1.79 -3.98
N GLU A 84 -0.36 -2.49 -5.02
CA GLU A 84 -0.56 -3.94 -5.12
C GLU A 84 0.10 -4.68 -3.95
N GLU A 85 1.28 -4.24 -3.53
CA GLU A 85 1.96 -4.82 -2.38
C GLU A 85 1.20 -4.56 -1.07
N ALA A 86 0.66 -3.35 -0.90
CA ALA A 86 -0.22 -3.03 0.22
C ALA A 86 -1.49 -3.90 0.22
N ASP A 87 -2.15 -4.04 -0.93
CA ASP A 87 -3.34 -4.87 -1.07
C ASP A 87 -3.04 -6.35 -0.76
N ARG A 88 -1.88 -6.86 -1.20
CA ARG A 88 -1.42 -8.23 -0.85
C ARG A 88 -1.17 -8.39 0.65
N ALA A 89 -0.55 -7.40 1.28
CA ALA A 89 -0.30 -7.42 2.72
C ALA A 89 -1.62 -7.42 3.51
N ASP A 90 -2.56 -6.55 3.15
CA ASP A 90 -3.88 -6.48 3.78
C ASP A 90 -4.65 -7.80 3.60
N ALA A 91 -4.60 -8.39 2.40
CA ALA A 91 -5.25 -9.67 2.10
C ALA A 91 -4.66 -10.85 2.89
N ALA A 92 -3.33 -10.87 3.09
CA ALA A 92 -2.68 -11.88 3.91
C ALA A 92 -3.14 -11.80 5.38
N MET A 93 -3.26 -10.59 5.93
CA MET A 93 -3.75 -10.40 7.30
C MET A 93 -5.23 -10.80 7.46
N ALA A 94 -6.05 -10.59 6.43
CA ALA A 94 -7.48 -10.94 6.49
C ALA A 94 -7.74 -12.46 6.57
N GLN A 95 -6.86 -13.28 6.01
CA GLN A 95 -7.01 -14.75 6.01
C GLN A 95 -6.85 -15.37 7.40
N ASP A 96 -6.12 -14.71 8.30
CA ASP A 96 -5.89 -15.19 9.67
C ASP A 96 -6.99 -14.79 10.66
N LEU A 97 -7.91 -13.89 10.26
CA LEU A 97 -8.88 -13.29 11.20
C LEU A 97 -10.15 -14.13 11.40
N PHE A 98 -10.47 -15.06 10.50
CA PHE A 98 -11.66 -15.91 10.63
C PHE A 98 -11.27 -17.35 10.98
N THR A 99 -11.40 -17.72 12.26
CA THR A 99 -11.47 -19.13 12.62
C THR A 99 -12.89 -19.61 12.34
N VAL A 100 -13.03 -20.50 11.35
CA VAL A 100 -14.28 -21.25 11.16
C VAL A 100 -14.41 -22.24 12.31
N VAL A 101 -15.08 -21.82 13.38
CA VAL A 101 -15.50 -22.74 14.45
C VAL A 101 -16.72 -23.48 13.93
N TYR A 102 -16.51 -24.68 13.39
CA TYR A 102 -17.61 -25.60 13.17
C TYR A 102 -18.24 -25.89 14.53
N PRO A 103 -19.58 -25.84 14.67
CA PRO A 103 -20.22 -26.35 15.86
C PRO A 103 -19.77 -27.79 16.00
N ARG A 104 -18.99 -28.08 17.04
CA ARG A 104 -18.63 -29.46 17.38
C ARG A 104 -19.96 -30.19 17.43
N GLN A 105 -20.15 -31.19 16.57
CA GLN A 105 -21.32 -32.06 16.64
C GLN A 105 -21.23 -32.85 17.95
N SER A 106 -21.49 -32.21 19.09
CA SER A 106 -21.84 -32.88 20.33
C SER A 106 -23.30 -33.29 20.23
N CYS A 107 -23.66 -33.98 19.15
CA CYS A 107 -24.90 -34.72 19.09
C CYS A 107 -24.70 -36.15 19.58
N CYS A 108 -23.47 -36.57 19.92
CA CYS A 108 -23.23 -37.87 20.54
C CYS A 108 -22.01 -37.75 21.47
N ALA A 109 -22.20 -37.39 22.74
CA ALA A 109 -21.11 -37.48 23.70
C ALA A 109 -21.40 -38.36 24.91
N GLU A 110 -22.65 -38.60 25.35
CA GLU A 110 -22.79 -39.47 26.54
C GLU A 110 -24.13 -40.14 26.84
N LEU A 111 -25.15 -40.13 25.97
CA LEU A 111 -26.38 -40.88 26.24
C LEU A 111 -26.98 -41.49 24.96
N ALA A 112 -27.44 -42.73 25.07
CA ALA A 112 -27.72 -43.69 23.98
C ALA A 112 -28.89 -43.34 23.02
N GLU A 113 -29.39 -42.10 22.97
CA GLU A 113 -30.54 -41.75 22.12
C GLU A 113 -30.43 -40.32 21.56
N CYS A 114 -29.57 -40.11 20.57
CA CYS A 114 -29.59 -38.87 19.79
C CYS A 114 -30.25 -39.12 18.43
N ARG A 115 -31.55 -38.79 18.35
CA ARG A 115 -32.23 -38.57 17.07
C ARG A 115 -31.84 -37.18 16.58
N CYS A 116 -30.81 -37.09 15.74
CA CYS A 116 -30.58 -35.90 14.94
C CYS A 116 -31.84 -35.69 14.10
N GLY A 117 -32.61 -34.67 14.46
CA GLY A 117 -33.82 -34.27 13.77
C GLY A 117 -33.51 -34.09 12.29
N ARG A 118 -34.25 -34.81 11.47
CA ARG A 118 -34.22 -34.71 10.02
C ARG A 118 -34.67 -33.29 9.62
N TRP A 119 -34.02 -32.75 8.58
CA TRP A 119 -34.43 -31.65 7.68
C TRP A 119 -33.84 -30.25 7.90
N CYS A 120 -33.52 -29.64 6.73
CA CYS A 120 -33.06 -28.28 6.41
C CYS A 120 -31.55 -28.03 6.48
#